data_AF-A0A415E4T8-F1
#
_entry.id   AF-A0A415E4T8-F1
#
_cell.length_a   1.000
_cell.length_b   1.000
_cell.length_c   1.000
_cell.angle_alpha   90.00
_cell.angle_beta   90.00
_cell.angle_gamma   90.00
#
_symmetry.space_group_name_H-M   'P 1'
#
loop_
_entity.id
_entity.type
_entity.pdbx_description
1 polymer ?
#
loop_
_entity_poly.entity_id
_entity_poly.type
_entity_poly.pdbx_seq_one_letter_code
_entity_poly.pdbx_strand_id
1 'polypeptide(L)'
;MKNKEGFSISEMLMVVMILSLIIVILGSGVMVVKNAYERITLKAEAQTLLSTTITKVTDEFRFSKYINDDGTSPAKFTSGIRGYEIWFEDGDGTSGKKGILVCNLGGTSTQLLTDKTMTSRLTPTITYQYDKDKNLFTATITIATKENQKFLQQEIKVKPIN
;
A
#
# COMPACT_ATOMS: atom_id res chain seq x y z
N MET A 1 -52.42 -35.19 29.77
CA MET A 1 -51.75 -33.89 29.54
C MET A 1 -51.25 -33.82 28.11
N LYS A 2 -51.90 -33.03 27.25
CA LYS A 2 -51.34 -32.57 25.96
C LYS A 2 -52.27 -31.49 25.38
N ASN A 3 -52.11 -30.24 25.83
CA ASN A 3 -52.64 -29.10 25.10
C ASN A 3 -51.81 -28.97 23.82
N LYS A 4 -52.43 -29.22 22.67
CA LYS A 4 -51.92 -28.80 21.37
C LYS A 4 -52.57 -27.46 21.07
N GLU A 5 -51.99 -26.40 21.60
CA GLU A 5 -52.37 -25.05 21.18
C GLU A 5 -51.72 -24.80 19.81
N GLY A 6 -52.55 -24.81 18.77
CA GLY A 6 -52.15 -24.37 17.44
C GLY A 6 -52.02 -22.85 17.43
N PHE A 7 -50.94 -22.34 16.84
CA PHE A 7 -50.67 -20.91 16.71
C PHE A 7 -51.89 -20.16 16.16
N SER A 8 -52.31 -19.10 16.86
CA SER A 8 -53.35 -18.21 16.35
C SER A 8 -52.85 -17.48 15.09
N ILE A 9 -53.74 -17.20 14.15
CA ILE A 9 -53.43 -16.44 12.91
C ILE A 9 -52.81 -15.08 13.24
N SER A 10 -53.22 -14.45 14.35
CA SER A 10 -52.67 -13.19 14.84
C SER A 10 -51.21 -13.31 15.32
N GLU A 11 -50.86 -14.41 15.98
CA GLU A 11 -49.49 -14.67 16.43
C GLU A 11 -48.58 -14.96 15.23
N MET A 12 -49.06 -15.68 14.23
CA MET A 12 -48.31 -15.94 13.01
C MET A 12 -48.02 -14.65 12.23
N LEU A 13 -48.99 -13.72 12.17
CA LEU A 13 -48.80 -12.40 11.58
C LEU A 13 -47.76 -11.57 12.35
N MET A 14 -47.82 -11.61 13.69
CA MET A 14 -46.85 -10.93 14.55
C MET A 14 -45.43 -11.47 14.36
N VAL A 15 -45.27 -12.78 14.24
CA VAL A 15 -43.97 -13.43 13.97
C VAL A 15 -43.41 -12.99 12.63
N VAL A 16 -44.22 -12.96 11.56
CA VAL A 16 -43.79 -12.49 10.24
C VAL A 16 -43.40 -11.01 10.27
N MET A 17 -44.12 -10.19 11.04
CA MET A 17 -43.82 -8.77 11.22
C MET A 17 -42.49 -8.56 11.97
N ILE A 18 -42.22 -9.33 13.03
CA ILE A 18 -40.95 -9.27 13.77
C ILE A 18 -39.79 -9.76 12.89
N LEU A 19 -39.97 -10.86 12.15
CA LEU A 19 -38.95 -11.40 11.25
C LEU A 19 -38.60 -10.43 10.13
N SER A 20 -39.59 -9.78 9.51
CA SER A 20 -39.35 -8.77 8.47
C SER A 20 -38.59 -7.56 9.02
N LEU A 21 -38.89 -7.11 10.25
CA LEU A 21 -38.14 -6.05 10.92
C LEU A 21 -36.68 -6.44 11.18
N ILE A 22 -36.43 -7.67 11.63
CA ILE A 22 -35.07 -8.20 11.86
C ILE A 22 -34.27 -8.24 10.54
N ILE A 23 -34.90 -8.67 9.43
CA ILE A 23 -34.25 -8.73 8.12
C ILE A 23 -33.81 -7.32 7.66
N VAL A 24 -34.63 -6.29 7.88
CA VAL A 24 -34.30 -4.90 7.51
C VAL A 24 -33.17 -4.33 8.39
N ILE A 25 -33.20 -4.61 9.69
CA ILE A 25 -32.15 -4.19 10.63
C ILE A 25 -30.80 -4.85 10.28
N LEU A 26 -30.82 -6.15 9.98
CA LEU A 26 -29.62 -6.88 9.54
C LEU A 26 -29.14 -6.40 8.17
N GLY A 27 -30.04 -6.16 7.21
CA GLY A 27 -29.70 -5.71 5.86
C GLY A 27 -29.00 -4.35 5.82
N SER A 28 -29.43 -3.41 6.66
CA SER A 28 -28.81 -2.08 6.78
C SER A 28 -27.49 -2.11 7.56
N GLY A 29 -27.42 -2.86 8.67
CA GLY A 29 -26.21 -2.97 9.48
C GLY A 29 -25.06 -3.70 8.79
N VAL A 30 -25.33 -4.80 8.08
CA VAL A 30 -24.30 -5.62 7.43
C VAL A 30 -23.56 -4.84 6.34
N MET A 31 -24.27 -3.97 5.60
CA MET A 31 -23.63 -3.14 4.56
C MET A 31 -22.69 -2.09 5.16
N VAL A 32 -23.09 -1.45 6.26
CA VAL A 32 -22.24 -0.46 6.97
C VAL A 32 -20.99 -1.12 7.56
N VAL A 33 -21.14 -2.29 8.19
CA VAL A 33 -20.02 -3.05 8.76
C VAL A 33 -19.07 -3.54 7.67
N LYS A 34 -19.59 -4.05 6.56
CA LYS A 34 -18.77 -4.46 5.40
C LYS A 34 -17.93 -3.29 4.88
N ASN A 35 -18.55 -2.13 4.66
CA ASN A 35 -17.85 -0.94 4.18
C ASN A 35 -16.80 -0.44 5.18
N ALA A 36 -17.08 -0.50 6.49
CA ALA A 36 -16.13 -0.16 7.53
C ALA A 36 -14.95 -1.15 7.57
N TYR A 37 -15.24 -2.45 7.50
CA TYR A 37 -14.23 -3.50 7.51
C TYR A 37 -13.31 -3.42 6.29
N GLU A 38 -13.85 -3.19 5.09
CA GLU A 38 -13.08 -3.00 3.87
C GLU A 38 -12.13 -1.79 3.97
N ARG A 39 -12.61 -0.68 4.55
CA ARG A 39 -11.77 0.52 4.77
C ARG A 39 -10.64 0.26 5.78
N ILE A 40 -10.94 -0.42 6.88
CA ILE A 40 -9.94 -0.78 7.90
C ILE A 40 -8.89 -1.72 7.29
N THR A 41 -9.33 -2.75 6.56
CA THR A 41 -8.45 -3.73 5.92
C THR A 41 -7.55 -3.05 4.90
N LEU A 42 -8.11 -2.23 4.00
CA LEU A 42 -7.33 -1.48 3.01
C LEU A 42 -6.29 -0.57 3.69
N LYS A 43 -6.64 0.03 4.83
CA LYS A 43 -5.71 0.86 5.60
C LYS A 43 -4.55 0.05 6.17
N ALA A 44 -4.83 -1.10 6.76
CA ALA A 44 -3.82 -2.00 7.32
C ALA A 44 -2.88 -2.56 6.23
N GLU A 45 -3.44 -2.94 5.07
CA GLU A 45 -2.66 -3.38 3.91
C GLU A 45 -1.73 -2.26 3.42
N ALA A 46 -2.24 -1.04 3.29
CA ALA A 46 -1.44 0.10 2.86
C ALA A 46 -0.33 0.47 3.86
N GLN A 47 -0.59 0.39 5.16
CA GLN A 47 0.43 0.61 6.18
C GLN A 47 1.53 -0.46 6.14
N THR A 48 1.13 -1.72 5.93
CA THR A 48 2.09 -2.84 5.79
C THR A 48 2.95 -2.66 4.54
N LEU A 49 2.33 -2.30 3.42
CA LEU A 49 3.01 -2.01 2.17
C LEU A 49 3.97 -0.82 2.31
N LEU A 50 3.51 0.28 2.92
CA LEU A 50 4.32 1.46 3.20
C LEU A 50 5.54 1.12 4.06
N SER A 51 5.33 0.40 5.17
CA SER A 51 6.42 0.02 6.09
C SER A 51 7.45 -0.88 5.41
N THR A 52 6.98 -1.83 4.60
CA THR A 52 7.85 -2.71 3.80
C THR A 52 8.63 -1.91 2.77
N THR A 53 7.97 -0.97 2.09
CA THR A 53 8.59 -0.09 1.09
C THR A 53 9.66 0.80 1.73
N ILE A 54 9.33 1.45 2.85
CA ILE A 54 10.27 2.27 3.63
C ILE A 54 11.49 1.45 4.01
N THR A 55 11.30 0.23 4.51
CA THR A 55 12.40 -0.64 4.91
C THR A 55 13.32 -0.92 3.72
N LYS A 56 12.77 -1.35 2.59
CA LYS A 56 13.57 -1.66 1.38
C LYS A 56 14.29 -0.45 0.80
N VAL A 57 13.61 0.70 0.72
CA VAL A 57 14.22 1.96 0.25
C VAL A 57 15.31 2.42 1.22
N THR A 58 15.05 2.35 2.53
CA THR A 58 16.02 2.72 3.57
C THR A 58 17.25 1.84 3.50
N ASP A 59 17.10 0.52 3.33
CA ASP A 59 18.23 -0.39 3.20
C ASP A 59 19.10 -0.02 2.00
N GLU A 60 18.50 0.23 0.84
CA GLU A 60 19.24 0.63 -0.38
C GLU A 60 19.98 1.97 -0.19
N PHE A 61 19.35 2.97 0.43
CA PHE A 61 20.02 4.24 0.73
C PHE A 61 21.11 4.11 1.80
N ARG A 62 20.87 3.34 2.85
CA ARG A 62 21.79 3.15 3.96
C ARG A 62 23.09 2.50 3.51
N PHE A 63 23.00 1.53 2.59
CA PHE A 63 24.15 0.84 2.02
C PHE A 63 24.62 1.43 0.69
N SER A 64 24.13 2.61 0.29
CA SER A 64 24.57 3.27 -0.92
C SER A 64 26.06 3.67 -0.86
N LYS A 65 26.69 3.72 -2.03
CA LYS A 65 28.07 4.16 -2.29
C LYS A 65 28.09 4.98 -3.58
N TYR A 66 29.13 5.80 -3.76
CA TYR A 66 29.38 6.56 -5.00
C TYR A 66 28.10 7.24 -5.53
N ILE A 67 27.62 8.22 -4.76
CA ILE A 67 26.36 8.90 -5.07
C ILE A 67 26.63 9.97 -6.12
N ASN A 68 26.17 9.71 -7.34
CA ASN A 68 26.26 10.59 -8.48
C ASN A 68 25.02 11.49 -8.49
N ASP A 69 25.17 12.65 -7.87
CA ASP A 69 24.21 13.75 -7.95
C ASP A 69 24.76 14.80 -8.94
N ASP A 70 24.77 14.42 -10.22
CA ASP A 70 25.20 15.27 -11.34
C ASP A 70 24.08 16.25 -11.75
N GLY A 71 23.15 16.56 -10.84
CA GLY A 71 21.95 17.36 -11.12
C GLY A 71 20.89 16.62 -11.95
N THR A 72 21.09 15.33 -12.23
CA THR A 72 20.07 14.48 -12.87
C THR A 72 19.14 13.93 -11.79
N SER A 73 17.87 14.31 -11.85
CA SER A 73 16.81 13.68 -11.05
C SER A 73 16.23 12.50 -11.83
N PRO A 74 16.22 11.28 -11.28
CA PRO A 74 16.55 10.92 -9.89
C PRO A 74 18.06 10.67 -9.66
N ALA A 75 18.54 10.96 -8.44
CA ALA A 75 19.95 10.82 -8.06
C ALA A 75 20.42 9.35 -8.14
N LYS A 76 21.55 9.09 -8.81
CA LYS A 76 22.06 7.74 -9.02
C LYS A 76 23.04 7.36 -7.93
N PHE A 77 23.07 6.09 -7.56
CA PHE A 77 24.00 5.60 -6.54
C PHE A 77 24.34 4.13 -6.75
N THR A 78 25.52 3.72 -6.32
CA THR A 78 25.88 2.30 -6.27
C THR A 78 25.20 1.64 -5.07
N SER A 79 24.35 0.66 -5.33
CA SER A 79 23.72 -0.14 -4.26
C SER A 79 24.75 -1.06 -3.61
N GLY A 80 24.94 -0.95 -2.30
CA GLY A 80 25.76 -1.90 -1.55
C GLY A 80 25.10 -3.28 -1.39
N ILE A 81 23.80 -3.40 -1.67
CA ILE A 81 23.06 -4.66 -1.62
C ILE A 81 23.21 -5.43 -2.95
N ARG A 82 23.24 -4.70 -4.06
CA ARG A 82 23.21 -5.26 -5.41
C ARG A 82 24.56 -5.22 -6.14
N GLY A 83 25.46 -4.33 -5.71
CA GLY A 83 26.81 -4.19 -6.24
C GLY A 83 26.92 -3.41 -7.56
N TYR A 84 25.85 -2.76 -8.02
CA TYR A 84 25.84 -1.94 -9.25
C TYR A 84 25.10 -0.61 -9.04
N GLU A 85 25.32 0.34 -9.96
CA GLU A 85 24.62 1.62 -9.97
C GLU A 85 23.14 1.46 -10.27
N ILE A 86 22.32 2.08 -9.42
CA ILE A 86 20.87 2.09 -9.52
C ILE A 86 20.30 3.49 -9.31
N TRP A 87 19.05 3.64 -9.70
CA TRP A 87 18.16 4.72 -9.28
C TRP A 87 16.73 4.20 -9.17
N PHE A 88 15.91 4.88 -8.39
CA PHE A 88 14.48 4.59 -8.32
C PHE A 88 13.66 5.44 -9.28
N GLU A 89 12.69 4.79 -9.92
CA GLU A 89 11.66 5.42 -10.77
C GLU A 89 10.29 4.78 -10.49
N ASP A 90 9.22 5.50 -10.79
CA ASP A 90 7.88 4.95 -10.68
C ASP A 90 7.47 4.24 -11.98
N GLY A 91 7.09 2.97 -11.85
CA GLY A 91 6.53 2.18 -12.94
C GLY A 91 5.06 2.52 -13.18
N ASP A 92 4.74 2.89 -14.41
CA ASP A 92 3.39 3.22 -14.89
C ASP A 92 2.54 1.98 -15.23
N GLY A 93 3.16 0.79 -15.27
CA GLY A 93 2.51 -0.47 -15.65
C GLY A 93 2.53 -0.80 -17.14
N THR A 94 3.06 0.07 -18.01
CA THR A 94 3.09 -0.12 -19.46
C THR A 94 3.91 -1.35 -19.87
N SER A 95 4.97 -1.67 -19.13
CA SER A 95 5.78 -2.89 -19.32
C SER A 95 5.42 -4.02 -18.35
N GLY A 96 4.21 -4.01 -17.79
CA GLY A 96 3.78 -4.96 -16.77
C GLY A 96 4.41 -4.76 -15.38
N LYS A 97 5.35 -3.82 -15.25
CA LYS A 97 6.02 -3.47 -13.99
C LYS A 97 5.37 -2.24 -13.38
N LYS A 98 4.94 -2.34 -12.11
CA LYS A 98 4.25 -1.26 -11.40
C LYS A 98 4.97 -0.90 -10.10
N GLY A 99 4.69 0.31 -9.63
CA GLY A 99 5.25 0.82 -8.38
C GLY A 99 6.72 1.15 -8.51
N ILE A 100 7.44 1.22 -7.40
CA ILE A 100 8.85 1.62 -7.41
C ILE A 100 9.69 0.59 -8.15
N LEU A 101 10.39 1.04 -9.18
CA LEU A 101 11.35 0.30 -9.98
C LEU A 101 12.76 0.63 -9.52
N VAL A 102 13.61 -0.38 -9.53
CA VAL A 102 15.06 -0.29 -9.43
C VAL A 102 15.60 -0.36 -10.85
N CYS A 103 16.01 0.79 -11.37
CA CYS A 103 16.58 0.92 -12.71
C CYS A 103 18.11 0.85 -12.63
N ASN A 104 18.75 0.36 -13.70
CA ASN A 104 20.21 0.31 -13.82
C ASN A 104 20.69 0.85 -15.18
N LEU A 105 21.99 1.13 -15.28
CA LEU A 105 22.61 1.66 -16.51
C LEU A 105 22.49 0.70 -17.71
N GLY A 106 22.25 -0.59 -17.47
CA GLY A 106 22.02 -1.59 -18.53
C GLY A 106 20.62 -1.54 -19.15
N GLY A 107 19.79 -0.54 -18.82
CA GLY A 107 18.42 -0.42 -19.30
C GLY A 107 17.46 -1.46 -18.72
N THR A 108 17.88 -2.17 -17.67
CA THR A 108 17.06 -3.15 -16.97
C THR A 108 16.42 -2.50 -15.74
N SER A 109 15.10 -2.57 -15.67
CA SER A 109 14.35 -2.16 -14.47
C SER A 109 13.70 -3.37 -13.81
N THR A 110 13.77 -3.49 -12.50
CA THR A 110 13.04 -4.53 -11.75
C THR A 110 12.19 -3.88 -10.66
N GLN A 111 11.07 -4.49 -10.28
CA GLN A 111 10.26 -3.91 -9.21
C GLN A 111 10.98 -4.09 -7.86
N LEU A 112 10.96 -3.03 -7.04
CA LEU A 112 11.51 -3.07 -5.69
C LEU A 112 10.75 -4.05 -4.80
N LEU A 113 9.42 -4.10 -4.98
CA LEU A 113 8.52 -5.04 -4.33
C LEU A 113 7.87 -5.95 -5.36
N THR A 114 7.60 -7.20 -4.98
CA THR A 114 6.91 -8.13 -5.87
C THR A 114 5.44 -7.78 -6.02
N ASP A 115 4.82 -8.21 -7.11
CA ASP A 115 3.37 -8.08 -7.32
C ASP A 115 2.53 -8.78 -6.24
N LYS A 116 3.10 -9.75 -5.50
CA LYS A 116 2.41 -10.39 -4.37
C LYS A 116 2.37 -9.48 -3.15
N THR A 117 3.39 -8.64 -2.97
CA THR A 117 3.50 -7.68 -1.88
C THR A 117 2.63 -6.45 -2.16
N MET A 118 2.57 -6.04 -3.42
CA MET A 118 1.69 -4.99 -3.89
C MET A 118 0.28 -5.53 -4.08
N THR A 119 -0.65 -5.22 -3.16
CA THR A 119 -2.04 -5.65 -3.36
C THR A 119 -2.60 -5.03 -4.64
N SER A 120 -3.54 -5.71 -5.29
CA SER A 120 -4.06 -5.28 -6.60
C SER A 120 -4.70 -3.89 -6.61
N ARG A 121 -4.86 -3.25 -5.44
CA ARG A 121 -5.51 -1.95 -5.24
C ARG A 121 -4.54 -0.85 -4.82
N LEU A 122 -3.29 -1.16 -4.47
CA LEU A 122 -2.33 -0.24 -3.87
C LEU A 122 -0.98 -0.30 -4.59
N THR A 123 -0.44 0.87 -4.93
CA THR A 123 0.85 0.99 -5.63
C THR A 123 1.75 1.97 -4.86
N PRO A 124 2.97 1.57 -4.48
CA PRO A 124 3.94 2.48 -3.89
C PRO A 124 4.62 3.32 -4.98
N THR A 125 4.81 4.60 -4.71
CA THR A 125 5.59 5.53 -5.52
C THR A 125 6.62 6.26 -4.67
N ILE A 126 7.68 6.78 -5.29
CA ILE A 126 8.79 7.44 -4.60
C ILE A 126 9.22 8.73 -5.29
N THR A 127 9.51 9.73 -4.47
CA THR A 127 10.29 10.89 -4.87
C THR A 127 11.40 11.09 -3.87
N TYR A 128 12.64 11.28 -4.30
CA TYR A 128 13.77 11.42 -3.40
C TYR A 128 14.82 12.38 -3.94
N GLN A 129 15.61 12.93 -3.02
CA GLN A 129 16.71 13.82 -3.29
C GLN A 129 17.87 13.47 -2.35
N TYR A 130 19.10 13.74 -2.81
CA TYR A 130 20.30 13.59 -2.01
C TYR A 130 20.92 14.97 -1.75
N ASP A 131 21.19 15.26 -0.48
CA ASP A 131 21.91 16.45 -0.05
C ASP A 131 23.38 16.09 0.19
N LYS A 132 24.28 16.51 -0.71
CA LYS A 132 25.73 16.27 -0.62
C LYS A 132 26.34 16.89 0.63
N ASP A 133 25.92 18.10 1.01
CA ASP A 133 26.48 18.84 2.13
C ASP A 133 26.17 18.16 3.47
N LYS A 134 24.97 17.56 3.57
CA LYS A 134 24.51 16.86 4.79
C LYS A 134 24.74 15.35 4.77
N ASN A 135 25.20 14.79 3.64
CA ASN A 135 25.25 13.36 3.35
C ASN A 135 23.93 12.67 3.73
N LEU A 136 22.82 13.15 3.15
CA LEU A 136 21.48 12.77 3.58
C LEU A 136 20.54 12.55 2.39
N PHE A 137 19.98 11.36 2.28
CA PHE A 137 18.82 11.10 1.43
C PHE A 137 17.55 11.56 2.12
N THR A 138 16.72 12.33 1.41
CA THR A 138 15.34 12.63 1.82
C THR A 138 14.41 12.03 0.77
N ALA A 139 13.58 11.08 1.18
CA ALA A 139 12.63 10.41 0.29
C ALA A 139 11.22 10.48 0.83
N THR A 140 10.28 10.73 -0.06
CA THR A 140 8.84 10.67 0.19
C THR A 140 8.29 9.45 -0.52
N ILE A 141 7.76 8.52 0.25
CA ILE A 141 7.08 7.33 -0.26
C ILE A 141 5.58 7.56 -0.13
N THR A 142 4.86 7.38 -1.23
CA THR A 142 3.40 7.52 -1.28
C THR A 142 2.78 6.19 -1.67
N ILE A 143 1.78 5.74 -0.93
CA ILE A 143 0.90 4.66 -1.37
C ILE A 143 -0.31 5.28 -2.02
N ALA A 144 -0.49 5.04 -3.31
CA ALA A 144 -1.66 5.46 -4.06
C ALA A 144 -2.60 4.27 -4.29
N THR A 145 -3.90 4.55 -4.34
CA THR A 145 -4.86 3.58 -4.87
C THR A 145 -4.81 3.56 -6.40
N LYS A 146 -5.44 2.57 -7.05
CA LYS A 146 -5.63 2.53 -8.52
C LYS A 146 -6.26 3.79 -9.11
N GLU A 147 -7.03 4.56 -8.31
CA GLU A 147 -7.66 5.82 -8.72
C GLU A 147 -6.71 7.02 -8.56
N ASN A 148 -5.41 6.75 -8.34
CA ASN A 148 -4.36 7.74 -8.10
C ASN A 148 -4.64 8.65 -6.88
N GLN A 149 -5.54 8.21 -5.99
CA GLN A 149 -5.77 8.91 -4.72
C GLN A 149 -4.65 8.57 -3.76
N LYS A 150 -3.96 9.61 -3.28
CA LYS A 150 -2.96 9.49 -2.22
C LYS A 150 -3.63 8.94 -0.97
N PHE A 151 -3.21 7.75 -0.56
CA PHE A 151 -3.83 7.03 0.55
C PHE A 151 -2.99 7.13 1.82
N LEU A 152 -1.68 6.93 1.71
CA LEU A 152 -0.71 7.18 2.78
C LEU A 152 0.56 7.78 2.19
N GLN A 153 1.24 8.63 2.96
CA GLN A 153 2.50 9.25 2.58
C GLN A 153 3.41 9.35 3.80
N GLN A 154 4.69 9.07 3.62
CA GLN A 154 5.71 9.18 4.67
C GLN A 154 6.99 9.76 4.07
N GLU A 155 7.55 10.76 4.74
CA GLU A 155 8.92 11.23 4.50
C GLU A 155 9.90 10.45 5.39
N ILE A 156 11.01 10.03 4.80
CA ILE A 156 12.13 9.39 5.49
C ILE A 156 13.42 10.13 5.17
N LYS A 157 14.30 10.19 6.17
CA LYS A 157 15.63 10.80 6.08
C LYS A 157 16.66 9.74 6.44
N VAL A 158 17.54 9.41 5.51
CA VAL A 158 18.49 8.30 5.65
C VAL A 158 19.90 8.79 5.37
N LYS A 159 20.78 8.61 6.34
CA LYS A 159 22.23 8.81 6.15
C LYS A 159 22.86 7.50 5.67
N PRO A 160 23.62 7.51 4.56
CA PRO A 160 24.47 6.39 4.18
C PRO A 160 25.47 6.05 5.29
N ILE A 161 25.82 4.78 5.42
CA ILE A 161 26.86 4.32 6.37
C ILE A 161 28.27 4.46 5.79
N ASN A 162 28.38 4.48 4.46
CA ASN A 162 29.68 4.52 3.77
C ASN A 162 30.17 5.94 3.53
#